data_AF-A0A367M7K3-F1
#
_entry.id   AF-A0A367M7K3-F1
#
_cell.length_a   1.000
_cell.length_b   1.000
_cell.length_c   1.000
_cell.angle_alpha   90.00
_cell.angle_beta   90.00
_cell.angle_gamma   90.00
#
_symmetry.space_group_name_H-M   'P 1'
#
loop_
_entity.id
_entity.type
_entity.pdbx_description
1 polymer ?
#
loop_
_entity_poly.entity_id
_entity_poly.type
_entity_poly.pdbx_seq_one_letter_code
_entity_poly.pdbx_strand_id
1 'polypeptide(L)'
;MSEESNEAHRFSVSMEDFIRFLEAKTGESDCPACKGETWTVIGVDKTDISYRLVTALRDGSRPVTLSTFGVYCNNCGYIRQHLSRKVKDWVLENPGPEQLVLDEFDEADDNDVE
;
A
#
# COMPACT_ATOMS: atom_id res chain seq x y z
N MET A 1 1.30 -18.72 28.29
CA MET A 1 1.72 -18.67 26.87
C MET A 1 0.43 -18.44 26.12
N SER A 2 0.09 -17.18 25.90
CA SER A 2 -1.18 -16.77 25.32
C SER A 2 -0.93 -16.46 23.86
N GLU A 3 -1.72 -17.08 23.02
CA GLU A 3 -1.65 -17.05 21.56
C GLU A 3 -1.64 -15.59 21.09
N GLU A 4 -0.50 -15.16 20.53
CA GLU A 4 -0.41 -13.90 19.81
C GLU A 4 -1.33 -14.03 18.60
N SER A 5 -2.48 -13.36 18.68
CA SER A 5 -3.39 -13.16 17.57
C SER A 5 -2.61 -12.52 16.43
N ASN A 6 -2.12 -13.33 15.50
CA ASN A 6 -1.62 -12.90 14.21
C ASN A 6 -2.82 -12.55 13.32
N GLU A 7 -3.64 -11.62 13.82
CA GLU A 7 -4.66 -10.92 13.04
C GLU A 7 -3.86 -9.97 12.12
N ALA A 8 -3.20 -10.57 11.11
CA ALA A 8 -2.48 -9.85 10.08
C ALA A 8 -3.40 -8.72 9.63
N HIS A 9 -2.99 -7.48 9.93
CA HIS A 9 -3.81 -6.28 9.82
C HIS A 9 -4.60 -6.31 8.51
N ARG A 10 -5.90 -6.61 8.56
CA ARG A 10 -6.82 -6.64 7.40
C ARG A 10 -6.90 -5.30 6.64
N PHE A 11 -6.11 -4.31 7.08
CA PHE A 11 -6.01 -2.94 6.60
C PHE A 11 -4.57 -2.50 6.25
N SER A 12 -3.56 -3.36 6.41
CA SER A 12 -2.18 -3.01 6.04
C SER A 12 -1.94 -3.31 4.56
N VAL A 13 -1.63 -2.27 3.80
CA VAL A 13 -1.13 -2.40 2.42
C VAL A 13 0.34 -2.79 2.46
N SER A 14 0.70 -3.82 1.69
CA SER A 14 2.07 -4.30 1.56
C SER A 14 2.95 -3.29 0.82
N MET A 15 4.27 -3.35 0.99
CA MET A 15 5.19 -2.50 0.24
C MET A 15 5.07 -2.73 -1.27
N GLU A 16 4.93 -3.99 -1.68
CA GLU A 16 4.78 -4.40 -3.07
C GLU A 16 3.52 -3.78 -3.70
N ASP A 17 2.42 -3.78 -2.97
CA ASP A 17 1.19 -3.12 -3.41
C ASP A 17 1.33 -1.60 -3.57
N PHE A 18 2.10 -0.96 -2.68
CA PHE A 18 2.40 0.46 -2.83
C PHE A 18 3.25 0.73 -4.06
N ILE A 19 4.29 -0.05 -4.30
CA ILE A 19 5.15 0.10 -5.48
C ILE A 19 4.31 -0.08 -6.74
N ARG A 20 3.53 -1.16 -6.80
CA ARG A 20 2.63 -1.46 -7.92
C ARG A 20 1.62 -0.34 -8.16
N PHE A 21 1.04 0.22 -7.10
CA PHE A 21 0.16 1.39 -7.20
C PHE A 21 0.91 2.61 -7.76
N LEU A 22 2.08 2.92 -7.21
CA LEU A 22 2.84 4.10 -7.60
C LEU A 22 3.26 4.00 -9.06
N GLU A 23 3.81 2.86 -9.48
CA GLU A 23 4.17 2.57 -10.87
C GLU A 23 2.96 2.73 -11.80
N ALA A 24 1.80 2.17 -11.44
CA ALA A 24 0.57 2.31 -12.22
C ALA A 24 0.07 3.76 -12.31
N LYS A 25 0.33 4.61 -11.29
CA LYS A 25 -0.09 6.02 -11.30
C LYS A 25 0.94 6.97 -11.87
N THR A 26 2.22 6.60 -11.92
CA THR A 26 3.30 7.45 -12.43
C THR A 26 3.71 7.13 -13.86
N GLY A 27 3.58 5.87 -14.30
CA GLY A 27 4.00 5.43 -15.63
C GLY A 27 3.34 6.19 -16.79
N GLU A 28 2.15 6.75 -16.56
CA GLU A 28 1.38 7.49 -17.56
C GLU A 28 1.20 8.98 -17.22
N SER A 29 1.83 9.50 -16.15
CA SER A 29 1.53 10.84 -15.64
C SER A 29 2.72 11.79 -15.68
N ASP A 30 2.54 12.93 -16.34
CA ASP A 30 3.50 14.04 -16.30
C ASP A 30 3.63 14.63 -14.89
N CYS A 31 4.83 15.11 -14.57
CA CYS A 31 5.06 15.94 -13.40
C CYS A 31 4.22 17.22 -13.49
N PRO A 32 3.36 17.53 -12.49
CA PRO A 32 2.51 18.71 -12.54
C PRO A 32 3.34 20.01 -12.49
N ALA A 33 4.55 19.96 -11.94
CA ALA A 33 5.43 21.13 -11.76
C ALA A 33 6.29 21.43 -12.99
N CYS A 34 6.94 20.43 -13.59
CA CYS A 34 7.90 20.63 -14.70
C CYS A 34 7.57 19.87 -15.98
N LYS A 35 6.47 19.12 -16.01
CA LYS A 35 6.05 18.26 -17.13
C LYS A 35 7.04 17.13 -17.50
N GLY A 36 8.06 16.87 -16.69
CA GLY A 36 8.92 15.70 -16.86
C GLY A 36 8.19 14.39 -16.57
N GLU A 37 8.62 13.32 -17.21
CA GLU A 37 7.96 12.00 -17.19
C GLU A 37 8.64 11.00 -16.23
N THR A 38 9.83 11.33 -15.73
CA THR A 38 10.64 10.38 -14.94
C THR A 38 10.37 10.53 -13.45
N TRP A 39 9.89 9.45 -12.83
CA TRP A 39 9.59 9.34 -11.40
C TRP A 39 10.43 8.26 -10.74
N THR A 40 10.76 8.45 -9.47
CA THR A 40 11.44 7.46 -8.64
C THR A 40 10.66 7.26 -7.34
N VAL A 41 10.42 6.00 -6.97
CA VAL A 41 9.82 5.65 -5.67
C VAL A 41 10.85 5.86 -4.57
N ILE A 42 10.46 6.57 -3.50
CA ILE A 42 11.37 6.85 -2.39
C ILE A 42 11.62 5.54 -1.60
N GLY A 43 12.89 5.16 -1.42
CA GLY A 43 13.28 4.06 -0.52
C GLY A 43 13.19 2.64 -1.11
N VAL A 44 13.07 2.48 -2.43
CA VAL A 44 13.00 1.14 -3.07
C VAL A 44 14.39 0.61 -3.47
N ASP A 45 15.37 1.49 -3.66
CA ASP A 45 16.48 1.17 -4.55
C ASP A 45 17.69 0.49 -3.89
N LYS A 46 17.91 0.59 -2.56
CA LYS A 46 19.21 0.17 -1.97
C LYS A 46 19.23 -0.38 -0.54
N THR A 47 18.17 -0.27 0.25
CA THR A 47 18.28 -0.51 1.70
C THR A 47 17.21 -1.43 2.27
N ASP A 48 16.27 -1.95 1.49
CA ASP A 48 15.02 -2.58 1.96
C ASP A 48 14.21 -1.73 2.97
N ILE A 49 14.60 -0.46 3.18
CA ILE A 49 13.92 0.47 4.06
C ILE A 49 12.97 1.29 3.21
N SER A 50 11.71 0.86 3.20
CA SER A 50 10.64 1.60 2.56
C SER A 50 10.46 2.98 3.20
N TYR A 51 10.38 4.03 2.39
CA TYR A 51 9.99 5.35 2.88
C TYR A 51 8.50 5.36 3.15
N ARG A 52 8.14 5.31 4.44
CA ARG A 52 6.78 5.50 4.92
C ARG A 52 6.75 6.71 5.83
N LEU A 53 6.12 7.79 5.37
CA LEU A 53 5.84 8.93 6.23
C LEU A 53 4.58 8.63 7.04
N VAL A 54 4.76 8.51 8.36
CA VAL A 54 3.66 8.38 9.32
C VAL A 54 3.65 9.64 10.17
N THR A 55 2.55 10.39 10.13
CA THR A 55 2.42 11.62 10.90
C THR A 55 1.09 11.65 11.63
N ALA A 56 1.12 12.03 12.91
CA ALA A 56 -0.09 12.28 13.67
C ALA A 56 -0.57 13.70 13.37
N LEU A 57 -1.74 13.84 12.76
CA LEU A 57 -2.39 15.13 12.54
C LEU A 57 -3.58 15.26 13.48
N ARG A 58 -3.83 16.51 13.91
CA ARG A 58 -5.11 16.87 14.51
C ARG A 58 -6.06 17.27 13.39
N ASP A 59 -6.71 16.27 12.81
CA ASP A 59 -7.81 16.49 11.86
C ASP A 59 -9.14 16.30 12.61
N GLY A 60 -9.70 17.41 13.09
CA GLY A 60 -10.91 17.43 13.91
C GLY A 60 -10.69 17.12 15.39
N SER A 61 -11.68 16.50 16.04
CA SER A 61 -11.73 16.30 17.50
C SER A 61 -10.85 15.16 18.01
N ARG A 62 -10.30 14.33 17.13
CA ARG A 62 -9.43 13.21 17.48
C ARG A 62 -8.15 13.23 16.66
N PRO A 63 -6.98 12.90 17.24
CA PRO A 63 -5.76 12.69 16.47
C PRO A 63 -5.97 11.57 15.44
N VAL A 64 -5.56 11.81 14.21
CA VAL A 64 -5.58 10.83 13.12
C VAL A 64 -4.14 10.61 12.66
N THR A 65 -3.77 9.35 12.51
CA THR A 65 -2.48 8.98 11.93
C THR A 65 -2.63 8.93 10.41
N LEU A 66 -1.92 9.81 9.71
CA LEU A 66 -1.74 9.70 8.27
C LEU A 66 -0.51 8.85 7.96
N SER A 67 -0.69 7.89 7.06
CA SER A 67 0.39 7.10 6.49
C SER A 67 0.41 7.34 4.99
N THR A 68 1.59 7.66 4.46
CA THR A 68 1.78 7.89 3.04
C THR A 68 3.07 7.28 2.53
N PHE A 69 3.04 6.85 1.27
CA PHE A 69 4.22 6.59 0.46
C PHE A 69 4.37 7.70 -0.59
N GLY A 70 5.56 7.83 -1.16
CA GLY A 70 5.81 8.90 -2.12
C GLY A 70 6.79 8.54 -3.23
N VAL A 71 6.62 9.26 -4.33
CA VAL A 71 7.54 9.32 -5.46
C VAL A 71 8.06 10.73 -5.60
N TYR A 72 9.23 10.90 -6.18
CA TYR A 72 9.74 12.21 -6.58
C TYR A 72 10.04 12.27 -8.08
N CYS A 73 9.86 13.45 -8.66
CA CYS A 73 10.25 13.73 -10.03
C CYS A 73 11.76 13.90 -10.10
N ASN A 74 12.43 13.15 -10.98
CA ASN A 74 13.89 13.20 -11.13
C ASN A 74 14.38 14.52 -11.74
N ASN A 75 13.50 15.28 -12.42
CA ASN A 75 13.87 16.53 -13.06
C ASN A 75 13.84 17.73 -12.11
N CYS A 76 12.76 17.87 -11.31
CA CYS A 76 12.54 19.07 -10.49
C CYS A 76 12.37 18.81 -8.99
N GLY A 77 12.46 17.56 -8.54
CA GLY A 77 12.34 17.20 -7.13
C GLY A 77 10.92 17.29 -6.54
N TYR A 78 9.89 17.49 -7.37
CA TYR A 78 8.50 17.50 -6.89
C TYR A 78 8.15 16.15 -6.28
N ILE A 79 7.65 16.14 -5.04
CA ILE A 79 7.24 14.94 -4.31
C ILE A 79 5.72 14.80 -4.40
N ARG A 80 5.26 13.62 -4.82
CA ARG A 80 3.84 13.23 -4.78
C ARG A 80 3.66 12.18 -3.70
N GLN A 81 2.78 12.45 -2.73
CA GLN A 81 2.44 11.53 -1.65
C GLN A 81 1.03 10.97 -1.82
N HIS A 82 0.86 9.71 -1.48
CA HIS A 82 -0.43 9.01 -1.55
C HIS A 82 -0.79 8.38 -0.21
N LEU A 83 -2.04 8.58 0.20
CA LEU A 83 -2.58 8.01 1.43
C LEU A 83 -2.69 6.49 1.33
N SER A 84 -2.23 5.79 2.37
CA SER A 84 -2.27 4.33 2.45
C SER A 84 -3.67 3.75 2.27
N ARG A 85 -4.71 4.43 2.77
CA ARG A 85 -6.11 4.01 2.55
C ARG A 85 -6.50 4.02 1.07
N LYS A 86 -6.05 5.01 0.30
CA LYS A 86 -6.38 5.11 -1.13
C LYS A 86 -5.64 4.08 -1.98
N VAL A 87 -4.44 3.70 -1.55
CA VAL A 87 -3.75 2.57 -2.15
C VAL A 87 -4.48 1.28 -1.86
N LYS A 88 -4.97 1.07 -0.63
CA LYS A 88 -5.78 -0.10 -0.28
C LYS A 88 -7.01 -0.24 -1.19
N ASP A 89 -7.78 0.84 -1.33
CA ASP A 89 -8.97 0.85 -2.18
C ASP A 89 -8.61 0.41 -3.61
N TRP A 90 -7.51 0.93 -4.16
CA TRP A 90 -7.04 0.56 -5.50
C TRP A 90 -6.57 -0.90 -5.60
N VAL A 91 -5.87 -1.42 -4.59
CA VAL A 91 -5.37 -2.80 -4.57
C VAL A 91 -6.53 -3.81 -4.58
N LEU A 92 -7.61 -3.53 -3.84
CA LEU A 92 -8.82 -4.38 -3.85
C LEU A 92 -9.47 -4.43 -5.23
N GLU A 93 -9.41 -3.35 -6.00
CA GLU A 93 -9.92 -3.27 -7.38
C GLU A 93 -8.95 -3.85 -8.41
N ASN A 94 -7.68 -4.02 -8.06
CA ASN A 94 -6.61 -4.47 -8.94
C ASN A 94 -5.79 -5.53 -8.19
N PRO A 95 -6.26 -6.77 -8.04
CA PRO A 95 -5.49 -7.80 -7.35
C PRO A 95 -4.17 -8.09 -8.08
N GLY A 96 -3.10 -8.35 -7.31
CA GLY A 96 -1.81 -8.75 -7.85
C GLY A 96 -1.80 -10.20 -8.37
N PRO A 97 -0.75 -10.63 -9.09
CA PRO A 97 -0.69 -11.95 -9.72
C PRO A 97 -0.69 -13.19 -8.79
N GLU A 98 -0.64 -13.07 -7.46
CA GLU A 98 -0.84 -14.21 -6.55
C GLU A 98 -1.58 -13.80 -5.27
N GLN A 99 -2.92 -13.80 -5.32
CA GLN A 99 -3.82 -14.02 -4.17
C GLN A 99 -5.08 -14.78 -4.62
N LEU A 100 -4.94 -15.71 -5.58
CA LEU A 100 -6.03 -16.59 -6.04
C LEU A 100 -6.05 -17.96 -5.35
N VAL A 101 -5.27 -18.14 -4.29
CA VAL A 101 -5.25 -19.39 -3.52
C VAL A 101 -5.36 -19.01 -2.05
N LEU A 102 -6.47 -19.43 -1.41
CA LEU A 102 -6.77 -19.47 0.04
C LEU A 102 -8.09 -18.79 0.49
N ASP A 103 -9.04 -18.51 -0.40
CA ASP A 103 -10.43 -18.23 0.01
C ASP A 103 -11.43 -19.35 -0.36
N GLU A 104 -10.99 -20.41 -1.05
CA GLU A 104 -11.77 -21.65 -1.19
C GLU A 104 -11.24 -22.68 -0.19
N PHE A 105 -11.88 -22.78 0.98
CA PHE A 105 -12.23 -24.01 1.71
C PHE A 105 -12.80 -23.64 3.09
N ASP A 106 -13.91 -22.89 3.08
CA ASP A 106 -14.90 -22.94 4.14
C ASP A 106 -16.14 -23.64 3.56
N GLU A 107 -16.08 -24.96 3.45
CA GLU A 107 -17.28 -25.79 3.55
C GLU A 107 -17.03 -26.86 4.60
N ALA A 108 -17.62 -26.61 5.77
CA ALA A 108 -17.88 -27.61 6.77
C ALA A 108 -18.65 -28.77 6.15
N ASP A 109 -18.18 -29.99 6.39
CA ASP A 109 -19.10 -31.13 6.53
C ASP A 109 -18.66 -31.94 7.74
N ASP A 110 -19.23 -31.56 8.89
CA ASP A 110 -19.58 -32.50 9.95
C ASP A 110 -20.44 -33.60 9.32
N ASN A 111 -19.91 -34.81 9.19
CA ASN A 111 -20.75 -36.00 9.23
C ASN A 111 -19.99 -37.14 9.92
N ASP A 112 -20.40 -37.36 11.17
CA ASP A 112 -20.26 -38.59 11.94
C ASP A 112 -20.43 -39.86 11.09
N VAL A 113 -19.49 -40.81 11.17
CA VAL A 113 -19.82 -42.25 11.12
C VAL A 113 -18.83 -43.05 11.98
N GLU A 114 -19.37 -43.55 13.10
CA GLU A 114 -19.00 -44.69 13.98
C GLU A 114 -17.55 -45.21 14.09
#